data_AF-A0A8T1TEG0-F1
#
_entry.id   AF-A0A8T1TEG0-F1
#
_cell.length_a   1.000
_cell.length_b   1.000
_cell.length_c   1.000
_cell.angle_alpha   90.00
_cell.angle_beta   90.00
_cell.angle_gamma   90.00
#
_symmetry.space_group_name_H-M   'P 1'
#
loop_
_entity.id
_entity.type
_entity.pdbx_description
1 polymer ?
#
loop_
_entity_poly.entity_id
_entity_poly.type
_entity_poly.pdbx_seq_one_letter_code
_entity_poly.pdbx_strand_id
1 'polypeptide(L)'
;EKVEYAFLIIFTIETFLKIIAYGLLLHPNAYVRNGWNLLDFVIVVVGHSGGKPGGFDVKALRAFRVLRPLRLVSGVPSLQVVLNSIIKAMVPLLHIALLVLFVIIIYAIIGLELFIGKMHKSCFLVDSGK
;
A
#
# COMPACT_ATOMS: atom_id res chain seq x y z
N GLU A 1 -5.55 1.15 22.65
CA GLU A 1 -6.21 -0.18 22.68
C GLU A 1 -7.74 -0.10 22.72
N LYS A 2 -8.37 0.24 23.85
CA LYS A 2 -9.85 0.24 23.99
C LYS A 2 -10.57 1.17 23.01
N VAL A 3 -10.02 2.35 22.77
CA VAL A 3 -10.55 3.34 21.81
C VAL A 3 -10.50 2.81 20.37
N GLU A 4 -9.41 2.15 19.99
CA GLU A 4 -9.24 1.58 18.65
C GLU A 4 -10.23 0.44 18.40
N TYR A 5 -10.50 -0.37 19.43
CA TYR A 5 -11.48 -1.45 19.36
C TYR A 5 -12.91 -0.92 19.26
N ALA A 6 -13.25 0.15 20.00
CA ALA A 6 -14.54 0.83 19.89
C ALA A 6 -14.77 1.38 18.48
N PHE A 7 -13.77 2.05 17.91
CA PHE A 7 -13.82 2.50 16.52
C PHE A 7 -14.03 1.33 15.56
N LEU A 8 -13.26 0.25 15.70
CA LEU A 8 -13.35 -0.93 14.83
C LEU A 8 -14.77 -1.54 14.83
N ILE A 9 -15.41 -1.64 15.99
CA ILE A 9 -16.80 -2.13 16.11
C ILE A 9 -17.77 -1.22 15.35
N ILE A 10 -17.67 0.10 15.54
CA ILE A 10 -18.53 1.08 14.85
C ILE A 10 -18.38 0.96 13.34
N PHE A 11 -17.14 0.88 12.84
CA PHE A 11 -16.87 0.71 11.41
C PHE A 11 -17.37 -0.63 10.89
N THR A 12 -17.22 -1.70 11.66
CA THR A 12 -17.76 -3.02 11.28
C THR A 12 -19.26 -2.95 11.05
N ILE A 13 -19.99 -2.27 11.93
CA ILE A 13 -21.43 -2.07 11.81
C ILE A 13 -21.76 -1.20 10.58
N GLU A 14 -21.04 -0.11 10.36
CA GLU A 14 -21.21 0.75 9.19
C GLU A 14 -21.00 0.00 7.87
N THR A 15 -19.91 -0.77 7.75
CA THR A 15 -19.60 -1.57 6.56
C THR A 15 -20.67 -2.66 6.35
N PHE A 16 -21.13 -3.33 7.42
CA PHE A 16 -22.21 -4.33 7.33
C PHE A 16 -23.53 -3.72 6.86
N LEU A 17 -23.91 -2.56 7.40
CA LEU A 17 -25.10 -1.81 6.99
C LEU A 17 -25.02 -1.44 5.50
N LYS A 18 -23.87 -0.98 5.02
CA LYS A 18 -23.67 -0.69 3.60
C LYS A 18 -23.74 -1.95 2.73
N ILE A 19 -23.19 -3.07 3.18
CA ILE A 19 -23.26 -4.35 2.45
C ILE A 19 -24.71 -4.83 2.32
N ILE A 20 -25.51 -4.70 3.37
CA ILE A 20 -26.94 -5.08 3.37
C ILE A 20 -27.74 -4.12 2.50
N ALA A 21 -27.48 -2.81 2.56
CA ALA A 21 -28.22 -1.79 1.81
C ALA A 21 -27.94 -1.81 0.30
N TYR A 22 -26.68 -2.04 -0.13
CA TYR A 22 -26.30 -2.07 -1.54
C TYR A 22 -26.39 -3.45 -2.20
N GLY A 23 -26.47 -4.52 -1.39
CA GLY A 23 -26.43 -5.90 -1.88
C GLY A 23 -25.03 -6.35 -2.31
N LEU A 24 -24.68 -7.60 -1.98
CA LEU A 24 -23.32 -8.12 -2.14
C LEU A 24 -22.90 -8.29 -3.61
N LEU A 25 -23.80 -8.82 -4.46
CA LEU A 25 -23.48 -9.17 -5.86
C LEU A 25 -24.63 -9.00 -6.87
N LEU A 26 -25.90 -8.92 -6.44
CA LEU A 26 -27.07 -9.07 -7.32
C LEU A 26 -27.70 -7.77 -7.85
N HIS A 27 -27.33 -6.60 -7.32
CA HIS A 27 -27.85 -5.31 -7.80
C HIS A 27 -26.82 -4.58 -8.69
N PRO A 28 -27.25 -3.82 -9.71
CA PRO A 28 -26.36 -3.03 -10.58
C PRO A 28 -25.49 -2.01 -9.83
N ASN A 29 -25.80 -1.67 -8.57
CA ASN A 29 -24.95 -0.86 -7.68
C ASN A 29 -24.24 -1.74 -6.62
N ALA A 30 -23.69 -2.88 -7.03
CA ALA A 30 -23.01 -3.82 -6.15
C ALA A 30 -21.88 -3.14 -5.35
N TYR A 31 -21.85 -3.43 -4.05
CA TYR A 31 -20.89 -2.86 -3.09
C TYR A 31 -19.43 -3.02 -3.53
N VAL A 32 -19.11 -4.15 -4.17
CA VAL A 32 -17.76 -4.52 -4.63
C VAL A 32 -17.29 -3.73 -5.85
N ARG A 33 -18.20 -3.07 -6.59
CA ARG A 33 -17.86 -2.30 -7.79
C ARG A 33 -17.29 -0.92 -7.47
N ASN A 34 -17.48 -0.43 -6.24
CA ASN A 34 -16.90 0.81 -5.77
C ASN A 34 -15.58 0.54 -5.03
N GLY A 35 -14.46 0.98 -5.59
CA GLY A 35 -13.13 0.75 -5.01
C GLY A 35 -12.94 1.33 -3.60
N TRP A 36 -13.68 2.40 -3.26
CA TRP A 36 -13.63 3.00 -1.93
C TRP A 36 -14.34 2.16 -0.85
N ASN A 37 -15.39 1.45 -1.24
CA ASN A 37 -16.10 0.52 -0.36
C ASN A 37 -15.29 -0.76 -0.14
N LEU A 38 -14.55 -1.21 -1.17
CA LEU A 38 -13.63 -2.34 -1.05
C LEU A 38 -12.47 -2.02 -0.08
N LEU A 39 -11.94 -0.80 -0.13
CA LEU A 39 -10.91 -0.32 0.79
C LEU A 39 -11.41 -0.35 2.24
N ASP A 40 -12.62 0.13 2.49
CA ASP A 40 -13.27 0.11 3.81
C ASP A 40 -13.40 -1.33 4.36
N PHE A 41 -13.85 -2.26 3.52
CA PHE A 41 -13.94 -3.68 3.87
C PHE A 41 -12.59 -4.29 4.25
N VAL A 42 -11.52 -4.00 3.48
CA VAL A 42 -10.17 -4.47 3.78
C VAL A 42 -9.68 -3.96 5.14
N ILE A 43 -9.93 -2.68 5.47
CA ILE A 43 -9.55 -2.09 6.76
C ILE A 43 -10.23 -2.81 7.92
N VAL A 44 -11.52 -3.14 7.80
CA VAL A 44 -12.27 -3.85 8.85
C VAL A 44 -11.73 -5.27 9.04
N VAL A 45 -11.50 -6.01 7.95
CA VAL A 45 -10.96 -7.39 8.00
C VAL A 45 -9.58 -7.43 8.65
N VAL A 46 -8.68 -6.52 8.24
CA VAL A 46 -7.33 -6.44 8.79
C VAL A 46 -7.32 -5.92 10.24
N GLY A 47 -8.28 -5.06 10.58
CA GLY A 47 -8.51 -4.63 11.95
C GLY A 47 -8.82 -5.81 12.88
N HIS A 48 -9.69 -6.73 12.43
CA HIS A 48 -10.10 -7.89 13.21
C HIS A 48 -8.99 -8.95 13.31
N SER A 49 -8.20 -9.14 12.26
CA SER A 49 -7.08 -10.10 12.26
C SER A 49 -5.92 -9.67 13.15
N GLY A 50 -5.69 -8.37 13.34
CA GLY A 50 -4.61 -7.83 14.18
C GLY A 50 -4.82 -7.95 15.70
N GLY A 51 -5.99 -8.41 16.16
CA GLY A 51 -6.34 -8.50 17.58
C GLY A 51 -6.24 -9.91 18.18
N LYS A 52 -6.01 -10.96 17.36
CA LYS A 52 -5.99 -12.35 17.84
C LYS A 52 -4.59 -12.73 18.35
N PRO A 53 -4.44 -13.11 19.63
CA PRO A 53 -3.17 -13.64 20.13
C PRO A 53 -3.00 -15.06 19.58
N GLY A 54 -2.21 -15.21 18.51
CA GLY A 54 -1.86 -16.54 17.98
C GLY A 54 -1.82 -16.72 16.46
N GLY A 55 -1.93 -15.66 15.64
CA GLY A 55 -1.89 -15.80 14.18
C GLY A 55 -1.02 -14.74 13.49
N PHE A 56 -0.04 -15.22 12.70
CA PHE A 56 0.86 -14.47 11.82
C PHE A 56 1.75 -13.39 12.47
N ASP A 57 2.87 -13.11 11.81
CA ASP A 57 3.90 -12.17 12.25
C ASP A 57 3.29 -10.80 12.62
N VAL A 58 3.20 -10.55 13.93
CA VAL A 58 2.55 -9.38 14.54
C VAL A 58 3.14 -8.04 14.07
N LYS A 59 4.33 -8.07 13.45
CA LYS A 59 4.98 -6.90 12.85
C LYS A 59 4.29 -6.46 11.57
N ALA A 60 3.92 -7.37 10.68
CA ALA A 60 3.23 -7.03 9.43
C ALA A 60 1.81 -6.51 9.70
N LEU A 61 1.08 -7.16 10.61
CA LEU A 61 -0.26 -6.76 11.05
C LEU A 61 -0.28 -5.37 11.72
N ARG A 62 0.82 -4.96 12.35
CA ARG A 62 0.99 -3.61 12.90
C ARG A 62 1.15 -2.56 11.79
N ALA A 63 1.83 -2.87 10.70
CA ALA A 63 2.03 -1.96 9.57
C ALA A 63 0.70 -1.54 8.92
N PHE A 64 -0.26 -2.46 8.81
CA PHE A 64 -1.59 -2.17 8.25
C PHE A 64 -2.40 -1.10 9.00
N ARG A 65 -2.02 -0.73 10.24
CA ARG A 65 -2.64 0.43 10.93
C ARG A 65 -2.42 1.74 10.17
N VAL A 66 -1.40 1.83 9.31
CA VAL A 66 -1.15 2.96 8.41
C VAL A 66 -2.26 3.15 7.36
N LEU A 67 -3.12 2.15 7.14
CA LEU A 67 -4.26 2.27 6.25
C LEU A 67 -5.45 3.00 6.90
N ARG A 68 -5.47 3.13 8.24
CA ARG A 68 -6.61 3.77 8.94
C ARG A 68 -6.82 5.24 8.55
N PRO A 69 -5.79 6.10 8.41
CA PRO A 69 -5.97 7.45 7.88
C PRO A 69 -6.58 7.47 6.48
N LEU A 70 -6.31 6.45 5.66
CA LEU A 70 -6.86 6.33 4.32
C LEU A 70 -8.39 6.19 4.30
N ARG A 71 -9.03 5.79 5.41
CA ARG A 71 -10.50 5.78 5.54
C ARG A 71 -11.12 7.18 5.50
N LEU A 72 -10.39 8.23 5.87
CA LEU A 72 -10.90 9.60 5.78
C LEU A 72 -11.17 9.97 4.32
N VAL A 73 -10.42 9.36 3.41
CA VAL A 73 -10.64 9.45 1.97
C VAL A 73 -11.94 8.76 1.56
N SER A 74 -12.20 7.55 2.03
CA SER A 74 -13.43 6.83 1.66
C SER A 74 -14.69 7.50 2.21
N GLY A 75 -14.59 8.23 3.32
CA GLY A 75 -15.72 8.98 3.92
C GLY A 75 -15.97 10.38 3.33
N VAL A 76 -14.95 11.03 2.75
CA VAL A 76 -15.05 12.42 2.28
C VAL A 76 -15.00 12.49 0.75
N PRO A 77 -16.12 12.83 0.06
CA PRO A 77 -16.20 12.77 -1.40
C PRO A 77 -15.26 13.77 -2.09
N SER A 78 -14.96 14.92 -1.48
CA SER A 78 -14.00 15.88 -2.03
C SER A 78 -12.57 15.29 -2.13
N LEU A 79 -12.17 14.45 -1.19
CA LEU A 79 -10.84 13.82 -1.19
C LEU A 79 -10.75 12.68 -2.23
N GLN A 80 -11.85 11.99 -2.50
CA GLN A 80 -11.94 10.98 -3.56
C GLN A 80 -11.72 11.59 -4.94
N VAL A 81 -12.30 12.78 -5.20
CA VAL A 81 -12.12 13.50 -6.47
C VAL A 81 -10.65 13.88 -6.68
N VAL A 82 -9.99 14.38 -5.63
CA VAL A 82 -8.56 14.75 -5.69
C VAL A 82 -7.70 13.52 -6.00
N LEU A 83 -7.88 12.41 -5.29
CA LEU A 83 -7.09 11.21 -5.52
C LEU A 83 -7.36 10.57 -6.88
N ASN A 84 -8.61 10.53 -7.33
CA ASN A 84 -8.94 10.08 -8.68
C ASN A 84 -8.24 10.92 -9.75
N SER A 85 -8.11 12.23 -9.51
CA SER A 85 -7.38 13.13 -10.40
C SER A 85 -5.89 12.84 -10.42
N ILE A 86 -5.29 12.58 -9.25
CA ILE A 86 -3.89 12.16 -9.11
C ILE A 86 -3.63 10.84 -9.83
N ILE A 87 -4.48 9.82 -9.61
CA ILE A 87 -4.33 8.51 -10.26
C ILE A 87 -4.46 8.66 -11.77
N LYS A 88 -5.40 9.47 -12.25
CA LYS A 88 -5.58 9.75 -13.69
C LYS A 88 -4.37 10.45 -14.30
N ALA A 89 -3.72 11.36 -13.56
CA ALA A 89 -2.48 12.01 -13.98
C ALA A 89 -1.26 11.07 -13.94
N MET A 90 -1.31 10.00 -13.14
CA MET A 90 -0.24 9.00 -13.06
C MET A 90 -0.20 8.07 -14.28
N VAL A 91 -1.34 7.79 -14.92
CA VAL A 91 -1.43 6.94 -16.13
C VAL A 91 -0.50 7.42 -17.26
N PRO A 92 -0.52 8.69 -17.70
CA PRO A 92 0.41 9.15 -18.74
C PRO A 92 1.89 9.14 -18.28
N LEU A 93 2.16 9.33 -16.99
CA LEU A 93 3.53 9.27 -16.46
C LEU A 93 4.12 7.85 -16.54
N LEU A 94 3.28 6.80 -16.57
CA LEU A 94 3.75 5.42 -16.66
C LEU A 94 4.52 5.15 -17.95
N HIS A 95 4.13 5.78 -19.07
CA HIS A 95 4.87 5.68 -20.33
C HIS A 95 6.26 6.31 -20.24
N ILE A 96 6.37 7.47 -19.59
CA ILE A 96 7.65 8.16 -19.37
C ILE A 96 8.52 7.34 -18.41
N ALA A 97 7.93 6.81 -17.33
CA ALA A 97 8.62 5.98 -16.36
C ALA A 97 9.21 4.72 -17.00
N LEU A 98 8.50 4.10 -17.96
CA LEU A 98 9.00 2.94 -18.69
C LEU A 98 10.22 3.29 -19.56
N LEU A 99 10.21 4.45 -20.22
CA LEU A 99 11.36 4.93 -20.98
C LEU A 99 12.56 5.23 -20.08
N VAL A 100 12.33 5.90 -18.95
CA VAL A 100 13.38 6.17 -17.95
C VAL A 100 13.96 4.87 -17.41
N LEU A 101 13.12 3.87 -17.10
CA LEU A 101 13.57 2.55 -16.64
C LEU A 101 14.45 1.88 -17.70
N PHE A 102 14.07 1.94 -18.98
CA PHE A 102 14.86 1.40 -20.07
C PHE A 102 16.24 2.05 -20.17
N VAL A 103 16.31 3.39 -20.06
CA VAL A 103 17.57 4.13 -20.05
C VAL A 103 18.45 3.76 -18.85
N ILE A 104 17.86 3.65 -17.65
CA ILE A 104 18.57 3.21 -16.44
C ILE A 104 19.17 1.82 -16.64
N ILE A 105 18.45 0.88 -17.26
CA ILE A 105 18.96 -0.48 -17.51
C ILE A 105 20.18 -0.45 -18.43
N ILE A 106 20.15 0.33 -19.51
CA ILE A 106 21.30 0.46 -20.43
C ILE A 106 22.53 0.97 -19.68
N TYR A 107 22.38 2.07 -18.94
CA TYR A 107 23.49 2.63 -18.17
C TYR A 107 23.95 1.72 -17.03
N ALA A 108 23.05 0.95 -16.42
CA ALA A 108 23.40 -0.03 -15.40
C ALA A 108 24.25 -1.17 -15.98
N ILE A 109 23.92 -1.68 -17.17
CA ILE A 109 24.72 -2.72 -17.84
C ILE A 109 26.11 -2.16 -18.21
N ILE A 110 26.17 -0.98 -18.83
CA ILE A 110 27.43 -0.32 -19.17
C ILE A 110 28.28 -0.10 -17.91
N GLY A 111 27.67 0.40 -16.83
CA GLY A 111 28.34 0.62 -15.56
C GLY A 111 28.84 -0.68 -14.92
N LEU A 112 28.06 -1.76 -15.01
CA LEU A 112 28.48 -3.08 -14.51
C LEU A 112 29.71 -3.58 -15.27
N GLU A 113 29.68 -3.57 -16.60
CA GLU A 113 30.80 -4.02 -17.44
C GLU A 113 32.08 -3.19 -17.19
N LEU A 114 31.94 -1.87 -16.99
CA LEU A 114 33.09 -0.98 -16.76
C LEU A 114 33.67 -1.06 -15.35
N PHE A 115 32.81 -1.20 -14.33
CA PHE A 115 33.21 -1.03 -12.93
C PHE A 115 33.18 -2.31 -12.10
N ILE A 116 32.86 -3.47 -12.70
CA ILE A 116 32.92 -4.76 -12.01
C ILE A 116 34.31 -4.98 -11.38
N GLY A 117 34.33 -5.17 -10.06
CA GLY A 117 35.55 -5.47 -9.28
C GLY A 117 36.54 -4.30 -9.12
N LYS A 118 36.28 -3.12 -9.68
CA LYS A 118 37.21 -1.97 -9.58
C LYS A 118 37.10 -1.23 -8.24
N MET A 119 35.92 -1.25 -7.61
CA MET A 119 35.63 -0.52 -6.37
C MET A 119 36.02 -1.26 -5.08
N HIS A 120 36.54 -2.49 -5.16
CA HIS A 120 36.91 -3.28 -3.97
C HIS A 120 38.37 -3.06 -3.51
N LYS A 121 39.08 -2.10 -4.13
CA LYS A 121 40.46 -1.78 -3.75
C LYS A 121 40.47 -0.71 -2.66
N SER A 122 40.93 -1.08 -1.48
CA SER A 122 41.23 -0.15 -0.39
C SER A 122 42.72 -0.21 -0.06
N CYS A 123 43.32 0.92 0.32
CA CYS A 123 44.70 0.95 0.80
C CYS A 123 44.74 0.38 2.22
N PHE A 124 45.67 -0.54 2.47
CA PHE A 124 45.94 -1.08 3.80
C PHE A 124 47.40 -0.82 4.18
N LEU A 125 47.65 -0.64 5.48
CA LEU A 125 49.01 -0.54 6.01
C LEU A 125 49.65 -1.93 5.99
N VAL A 126 50.81 -2.05 5.35
CA VAL A 126 51.57 -3.30 5.23
C VAL A 126 51.96 -3.89 6.60
N ASP A 127 52.01 -3.04 7.64
CA ASP A 127 52.43 -3.41 9.00
C ASP A 127 51.35 -4.09 9.86
N SER A 128 50.09 -4.15 9.40
CA SER A 128 48.95 -4.67 10.20
C SER A 128 48.70 -6.19 10.10
N GLY A 129 49.62 -6.98 9.56
CA GLY A 129 49.66 -8.44 9.81
C GLY A 129 48.36 -9.21 9.54
N LYS A 130 47.68 -8.92 8.43
CA LYS A 130 46.78 -9.85 7.73
C LYS A 130 47.00 -9.74 6.24
#